data_AF-A0AAA9S3M1-F1
#
_entry.id   AF-A0AAA9S3M1-F1
#
_cell.length_a   1.000
_cell.length_b   1.000
_cell.length_c   1.000
_cell.angle_alpha   90.00
_cell.angle_beta   90.00
_cell.angle_gamma   90.00
#
_symmetry.space_group_name_H-M   'P 1'
#
loop_
_entity.id
_entity.type
_entity.pdbx_description
1 polymer ?
#
loop_
_entity_poly.entity_id
_entity_poly.type
_entity_poly.pdbx_seq_one_letter_code
_entity_poly.pdbx_strand_id
1 'polypeptide(L)'
;MAAATGPSFWLGNETLKVPLALFALNRQRLCERLRKNTAVQAGSAVVLQGGEETQRYCTDTGVLFRQESFFHWAFGVTEPGCYGVINVDTGTSTLFVPRLPPSHATWMGKIHSKEHFKEKYAVDDVQYTDEIASVLTSRSPSVLLTLRGVNTDSGSICREASFEGISKFNVNNTILHPEIVECLFEHYCYSRGGMRHSSYTCICGSGENSAVLHYGHAGAPNDKTIQDGDMCVFDMGGEYYCFASDITCSFPANGKFTPDQKAIYEAVLRSCRAVMSAMKPGVWWPDMHRLADRIHLEELTRIGLLTGSVDAMVQVHLGAVFMPHGLGHLLGLDVHDVGGYPEGVDRIDEPGLQRLRTARHLEPRMVLTVEPGIYFIDHLLDEALADPARSCFFNREVLQRFRAFGGVRIEEDVVVTDTGMELLTCVPRTVEEVEACMAGQDKAFAPFSGPK
;
A
#
# COMPACT_ATOMS: atom_id res chain seq x y z
N MET A 1 1.40 26.04 -8.59
CA MET A 1 0.27 25.27 -9.16
C MET A 1 -0.91 26.22 -9.34
N ALA A 2 -1.43 26.36 -10.56
CA ALA A 2 -2.68 27.08 -10.77
C ALA A 2 -3.78 26.37 -9.96
N ALA A 3 -4.60 27.12 -9.22
CA ALA A 3 -5.73 26.54 -8.50
C ALA A 3 -6.63 25.82 -9.51
N ALA A 4 -6.71 24.49 -9.41
CA ALA A 4 -7.58 23.72 -10.27
C ALA A 4 -9.01 24.23 -10.08
N THR A 5 -9.60 24.77 -11.15
CA THR A 5 -10.99 25.25 -11.16
C THR A 5 -11.91 24.04 -11.12
N GLY A 6 -12.61 23.82 -10.00
CA GLY A 6 -13.53 22.69 -9.84
C GLY A 6 -13.79 22.34 -8.37
N PRO A 7 -14.71 21.39 -8.09
CA PRO A 7 -14.95 20.91 -6.74
C PRO A 7 -13.72 20.16 -6.20
N SER A 8 -13.57 20.15 -4.88
CA SER A 8 -12.52 19.40 -4.18
C SER A 8 -13.09 18.69 -2.97
N PHE A 9 -12.63 17.46 -2.71
CA PHE A 9 -12.77 16.85 -1.40
C PHE A 9 -11.91 17.60 -0.39
N TRP A 10 -12.48 17.94 0.77
CA TRP A 10 -11.77 18.68 1.82
C TRP A 10 -12.44 18.44 3.17
N LEU A 11 -11.63 18.16 4.20
CA LEU A 11 -12.11 17.97 5.57
C LEU A 11 -11.93 19.23 6.45
N GLY A 12 -11.63 20.38 5.84
CA GLY A 12 -11.44 21.65 6.55
C GLY A 12 -10.01 21.83 7.10
N ASN A 13 -9.80 22.87 7.91
CA ASN A 13 -8.51 23.19 8.55
C ASN A 13 -7.34 23.18 7.55
N GLU A 14 -6.22 22.57 7.95
CA GLU A 14 -5.00 22.38 7.15
C GLU A 14 -5.05 21.05 6.35
N THR A 15 -6.21 20.39 6.22
CA THR A 15 -6.30 19.13 5.45
C THR A 15 -6.21 19.40 3.95
N LEU A 16 -5.69 18.43 3.20
CA LEU A 16 -5.48 18.57 1.76
C LEU A 16 -6.82 18.69 1.01
N LYS A 17 -6.89 19.68 0.11
CA LYS A 17 -7.96 19.78 -0.89
C LYS A 17 -7.62 18.91 -2.09
N VAL A 18 -8.34 17.80 -2.27
CA VAL A 18 -8.15 16.87 -3.39
C VAL A 18 -9.12 17.25 -4.52
N PRO A 19 -8.66 17.81 -5.64
CA PRO A 19 -9.55 18.24 -6.73
C PRO A 19 -10.19 17.03 -7.40
N LEU A 20 -11.49 17.08 -7.67
CA LEU A 20 -12.19 15.96 -8.34
C LEU A 20 -11.74 15.77 -9.80
N ALA A 21 -11.04 16.77 -10.37
CA ALA A 21 -10.35 16.66 -11.65
C ALA A 21 -9.33 15.50 -11.70
N LEU A 22 -8.82 15.08 -10.54
CA LEU A 22 -7.97 13.89 -10.40
C LEU A 22 -8.67 12.62 -10.92
N PHE A 23 -9.92 12.41 -10.53
CA PHE A 23 -10.70 11.23 -10.94
C PHE A 23 -11.12 11.34 -12.41
N ALA A 24 -11.43 12.55 -12.88
CA ALA A 24 -11.71 12.79 -14.31
C ALA A 24 -10.49 12.43 -15.19
N LEU A 25 -9.28 12.81 -14.76
CA LEU A 25 -8.03 12.44 -15.44
C LEU A 25 -7.83 10.92 -15.43
N ASN A 26 -8.11 10.24 -14.33
CA ASN A 26 -8.02 8.77 -14.26
C ASN A 26 -8.95 8.09 -15.27
N ARG A 27 -10.22 8.52 -15.35
CA ARG A 27 -11.16 8.01 -16.37
C ARG A 27 -10.65 8.25 -17.79
N GLN A 28 -10.11 9.44 -18.06
CA GLN A 28 -9.51 9.76 -19.35
C GLN A 28 -8.38 8.78 -19.71
N ARG A 29 -7.44 8.57 -18.77
CA ARG A 29 -6.29 7.65 -18.95
C ARG A 29 -6.75 6.22 -19.22
N LEU A 30 -7.75 5.73 -18.49
CA LEU A 30 -8.34 4.42 -18.71
C LEU A 30 -8.94 4.31 -20.12
N CYS A 31 -9.72 5.30 -20.56
CA CYS A 31 -10.29 5.29 -21.91
C CYS A 31 -9.22 5.35 -22.99
N GLU A 32 -8.19 6.19 -22.85
CA GLU A 32 -7.07 6.25 -23.79
C GLU A 32 -6.34 4.91 -23.91
N ARG A 33 -6.18 4.20 -22.80
CA ARG A 33 -5.57 2.87 -22.77
C ARG A 33 -6.46 1.82 -23.45
N LEU A 34 -7.74 1.76 -23.07
CA LEU A 34 -8.71 0.84 -23.67
C LEU A 34 -8.87 1.05 -25.18
N ARG A 35 -8.87 2.30 -25.67
CA ARG A 35 -8.93 2.59 -27.12
C ARG A 35 -7.73 2.08 -27.91
N LYS A 36 -6.57 1.89 -27.25
CA LYS A 36 -5.37 1.32 -27.89
C LYS A 36 -5.40 -0.22 -27.90
N ASN A 37 -6.20 -0.85 -27.05
CA ASN A 37 -6.33 -2.31 -27.02
C ASN A 37 -7.26 -2.78 -28.15
N THR A 38 -6.72 -3.53 -29.11
CA THR A 38 -7.44 -4.03 -30.30
C THR A 38 -8.58 -5.01 -29.98
N ALA A 39 -8.62 -5.56 -28.77
CA ALA A 39 -9.72 -6.42 -28.31
C ALA A 39 -10.96 -5.63 -27.85
N VAL A 40 -10.84 -4.31 -27.63
CA VAL A 40 -11.94 -3.44 -27.20
C VAL A 40 -12.80 -3.07 -28.41
N GLN A 41 -14.10 -3.32 -28.33
CA GLN A 41 -15.05 -2.99 -29.39
C GLN A 41 -15.44 -1.51 -29.31
N ALA A 42 -15.63 -0.84 -30.45
CA ALA A 42 -16.24 0.50 -30.46
C ALA A 42 -17.63 0.46 -29.81
N GLY A 43 -17.98 1.51 -29.08
CA GLY A 43 -19.21 1.58 -28.29
C GLY A 43 -19.18 0.80 -26.98
N SER A 44 -18.00 0.35 -26.53
CA SER A 44 -17.84 -0.31 -25.21
C SER A 44 -18.13 0.65 -24.06
N ALA A 45 -18.66 0.12 -22.96
CA ALA A 45 -18.84 0.85 -21.72
C ALA A 45 -18.19 0.11 -20.55
N VAL A 46 -17.31 0.78 -19.81
CA VAL A 46 -16.82 0.28 -18.52
C VAL A 46 -17.94 0.36 -17.50
N VAL A 47 -18.15 -0.70 -16.72
CA VAL A 47 -19.12 -0.74 -15.63
C VAL A 47 -18.43 -1.21 -14.34
N LEU A 48 -18.37 -0.32 -13.35
CA LEU A 48 -17.83 -0.59 -12.02
C LEU A 48 -18.95 -0.53 -10.99
N GLN A 49 -18.92 -1.45 -10.03
CA GLN A 49 -19.80 -1.46 -8.87
C GLN A 49 -19.01 -1.00 -7.64
N GLY A 50 -19.52 0.03 -6.95
CA GLY A 50 -18.95 0.49 -5.70
C GLY A 50 -19.26 -0.46 -4.55
N GLY A 51 -18.57 -0.26 -3.43
CA GLY A 51 -18.78 -1.00 -2.20
C GLY A 51 -20.16 -0.74 -1.57
N GLU A 52 -20.59 -1.66 -0.73
CA GLU A 52 -21.86 -1.59 0.01
C GLU A 52 -21.58 -1.52 1.52
N GLU A 53 -22.49 -0.95 2.31
CA GLU A 53 -22.40 -1.03 3.77
C GLU A 53 -22.49 -2.48 4.22
N THR A 54 -21.70 -2.82 5.24
CA THR A 54 -21.71 -4.15 5.85
C THR A 54 -21.95 -4.04 7.34
N GLN A 55 -22.48 -5.11 7.93
CA GLN A 55 -22.64 -5.25 9.38
C GLN A 55 -21.68 -6.31 9.93
N ARG A 56 -21.45 -6.24 11.24
CA ARG A 56 -20.71 -7.29 11.95
C ARG A 56 -21.60 -8.54 12.07
N TYR A 57 -21.27 -9.56 11.27
CA TYR A 57 -21.98 -10.84 11.25
C TYR A 57 -23.49 -10.66 11.02
N CYS A 58 -24.33 -11.17 11.92
CA CYS A 58 -25.79 -11.06 11.85
C CYS A 58 -26.37 -9.91 12.69
N THR A 59 -25.52 -9.00 13.20
CA THR A 59 -25.96 -7.86 14.03
C THR A 59 -26.33 -6.64 13.19
N ASP A 60 -26.86 -5.61 13.83
CA ASP A 60 -27.08 -4.27 13.24
C ASP A 60 -25.88 -3.32 13.44
N THR A 61 -24.77 -3.81 13.99
CA THR A 61 -23.57 -3.00 14.19
C THR A 61 -22.86 -2.76 12.86
N GLY A 62 -23.00 -1.55 12.33
CA GLY A 62 -22.35 -1.13 11.08
C GLY A 62 -20.83 -1.18 11.16
N VAL A 63 -20.20 -1.65 10.08
CA VAL A 63 -18.78 -1.43 9.81
C VAL A 63 -18.64 -0.08 9.12
N LEU A 64 -17.64 0.71 9.53
CA LEU A 64 -17.38 1.98 8.85
C LEU A 64 -17.04 1.72 7.38
N PHE A 65 -17.79 2.34 6.47
CA PHE A 65 -17.63 2.14 5.05
C PHE A 65 -16.33 2.76 4.51
N ARG A 66 -15.56 1.96 3.79
CA ARG A 66 -14.43 2.36 2.94
C ARG A 66 -14.74 1.88 1.52
N GLN A 67 -14.56 2.76 0.54
CA GLN A 67 -14.88 2.47 -0.86
C GLN A 67 -13.99 1.36 -1.45
N GLU A 68 -14.48 0.66 -2.47
CA GLU A 68 -13.68 -0.25 -3.28
C GLU A 68 -12.63 0.54 -4.11
N SER A 69 -11.38 0.07 -4.17
CA SER A 69 -10.22 0.83 -4.67
C SER A 69 -10.35 1.21 -6.14
N PHE A 70 -10.78 0.31 -7.03
CA PHE A 70 -10.94 0.64 -8.45
C PHE A 70 -12.08 1.63 -8.71
N PHE A 71 -13.19 1.49 -7.97
CA PHE A 71 -14.31 2.43 -8.00
C PHE A 71 -13.89 3.82 -7.50
N HIS A 72 -13.13 3.86 -6.39
CA HIS A 72 -12.58 5.09 -5.86
C HIS A 72 -11.61 5.73 -6.87
N TRP A 73 -10.68 4.98 -7.44
CA TRP A 73 -9.73 5.48 -8.44
C TRP A 73 -10.42 6.17 -9.62
N ALA A 74 -11.55 5.62 -10.07
CA ALA A 74 -12.28 6.14 -11.21
C ALA A 74 -13.22 7.31 -10.88
N PHE A 75 -13.79 7.37 -9.66
CA PHE A 75 -14.87 8.30 -9.34
C PHE A 75 -14.68 9.15 -8.07
N GLY A 76 -13.83 8.74 -7.14
CA GLY A 76 -13.62 9.43 -5.87
C GLY A 76 -14.87 9.42 -4.97
N VAL A 77 -15.82 8.51 -5.20
CA VAL A 77 -17.13 8.52 -4.52
C VAL A 77 -17.03 7.92 -3.13
N THR A 78 -17.60 8.62 -2.14
CA THR A 78 -17.58 8.20 -0.73
C THR A 78 -18.86 7.49 -0.28
N GLU A 79 -19.96 7.59 -1.01
CA GLU A 79 -21.23 6.95 -0.65
C GLU A 79 -21.25 5.45 -1.03
N PRO A 80 -21.86 4.60 -0.19
CA PRO A 80 -22.05 3.18 -0.49
C PRO A 80 -23.15 2.95 -1.54
N GLY A 81 -23.14 1.76 -2.15
CA GLY A 81 -24.20 1.26 -3.02
C GLY A 81 -24.30 1.97 -4.37
N CYS A 82 -23.22 2.60 -4.85
CA CYS A 82 -23.19 3.30 -6.14
C CYS A 82 -22.69 2.40 -7.27
N TYR A 83 -22.99 2.78 -8.53
CA TYR A 83 -22.35 2.23 -9.72
C TYR A 83 -21.80 3.37 -10.58
N GLY A 84 -20.83 3.05 -11.42
CA GLY A 84 -20.10 4.03 -12.22
C GLY A 84 -19.89 3.47 -13.60
N VAL A 85 -20.27 4.25 -14.62
CA VAL A 85 -20.16 3.85 -16.02
C VAL A 85 -19.33 4.88 -16.78
N ILE A 86 -18.45 4.40 -17.66
CA ILE A 86 -17.62 5.24 -18.51
C ILE A 86 -17.77 4.73 -19.95
N ASN A 87 -18.27 5.58 -20.85
CA ASN A 87 -18.26 5.27 -22.27
C ASN A 87 -16.80 5.36 -22.77
N VAL A 88 -16.29 4.27 -23.36
CA VAL A 88 -14.88 4.18 -23.75
C VAL A 88 -14.57 5.18 -24.86
N ASP A 89 -15.46 5.35 -25.84
CA ASP A 89 -15.20 6.20 -27.02
C ASP A 89 -15.20 7.68 -26.67
N THR A 90 -16.17 8.12 -25.85
CA THR A 90 -16.37 9.55 -25.54
C THR A 90 -15.71 9.98 -24.24
N GLY A 91 -15.40 9.04 -23.33
CA GLY A 91 -14.99 9.33 -21.96
C GLY A 91 -16.12 9.81 -21.05
N THR A 92 -17.36 9.84 -21.54
CA THR A 92 -18.52 10.31 -20.78
C THR A 92 -18.78 9.39 -19.60
N SER A 93 -18.84 9.99 -18.41
CA SER A 93 -19.00 9.35 -17.11
C SER A 93 -20.41 9.49 -16.57
N THR A 94 -20.96 8.43 -15.99
CA THR A 94 -22.28 8.44 -15.36
C THR A 94 -22.23 7.74 -14.02
N LEU A 95 -22.64 8.45 -12.98
CA LEU A 95 -22.74 7.92 -11.63
C LEU A 95 -24.18 7.49 -11.35
N PHE A 96 -24.36 6.29 -10.82
CA PHE A 96 -25.64 5.78 -10.37
C PHE A 96 -25.65 5.78 -8.85
N VAL A 97 -26.55 6.54 -8.24
CA VAL A 97 -26.67 6.70 -6.79
C VAL A 97 -27.94 6.02 -6.25
N PRO A 98 -27.95 5.50 -5.02
CA PRO A 98 -29.16 4.89 -4.45
C PRO A 98 -30.33 5.87 -4.41
N ARG A 99 -31.53 5.40 -4.77
CA ARG A 99 -32.77 6.13 -4.47
C ARG A 99 -33.18 5.88 -3.03
N LEU A 100 -32.89 6.85 -2.18
CA LEU A 100 -33.08 6.70 -0.73
C LEU A 100 -34.54 6.91 -0.30
N PRO A 101 -35.05 6.14 0.68
CA PRO A 101 -36.39 6.32 1.21
C PRO A 101 -36.50 7.59 2.08
N PRO A 102 -37.71 8.15 2.28
CA PRO A 102 -37.89 9.35 3.10
C PRO A 102 -37.35 9.22 4.53
N SER A 103 -37.37 8.03 5.12
CA SER A 103 -36.82 7.77 6.47
C SER A 103 -35.32 8.05 6.58
N HIS A 104 -34.56 8.01 5.47
CA HIS A 104 -33.14 8.34 5.47
C HIS A 104 -32.86 9.76 5.99
N ALA A 105 -33.78 10.70 5.71
CA ALA A 105 -33.73 12.08 6.20
C ALA A 105 -33.72 12.17 7.74
N THR A 106 -34.34 11.20 8.42
CA THR A 106 -34.42 11.13 9.88
C THR A 106 -33.17 10.50 10.48
N TRP A 107 -32.65 9.42 9.88
CA TRP A 107 -31.62 8.58 10.50
C TRP A 107 -30.19 8.88 10.07
N MET A 108 -30.00 9.19 8.78
CA MET A 108 -28.68 9.21 8.15
C MET A 108 -28.28 10.61 7.67
N GLY A 109 -29.26 11.48 7.40
CA GLY A 109 -29.04 12.87 7.03
C GLY A 109 -29.76 13.28 5.75
N LYS A 110 -29.38 14.43 5.19
CA LYS A 110 -30.06 15.04 4.04
C LYS A 110 -30.08 14.10 2.83
N ILE A 111 -31.27 13.93 2.21
CA ILE A 111 -31.40 13.26 0.91
C ILE A 111 -30.98 14.25 -0.18
N HIS A 112 -29.84 14.00 -0.81
CA HIS A 112 -29.28 14.84 -1.86
C HIS A 112 -29.89 14.53 -3.24
N SER A 113 -29.96 15.54 -4.11
CA SER A 113 -30.46 15.39 -5.48
C SER A 113 -29.40 14.80 -6.43
N LYS A 114 -29.83 14.33 -7.61
CA LYS A 114 -28.91 13.91 -8.67
C LYS A 114 -27.96 15.04 -9.09
N GLU A 115 -28.48 16.26 -9.21
CA GLU A 115 -27.68 17.46 -9.54
C GLU A 115 -26.61 17.74 -8.48
N HIS A 116 -26.92 17.55 -7.19
CA HIS A 116 -25.93 17.70 -6.13
C HIS A 116 -24.74 16.75 -6.33
N PHE A 117 -24.99 15.46 -6.63
CA PHE A 117 -23.91 14.51 -6.86
C PHE A 117 -23.14 14.80 -8.16
N LYS A 118 -23.84 15.29 -9.18
CA LYS A 118 -23.22 15.70 -10.45
C LYS A 118 -22.21 16.83 -10.23
N GLU A 119 -22.62 17.86 -9.50
CA GLU A 119 -21.76 18.97 -9.10
C GLU A 119 -20.64 18.52 -8.15
N LYS A 120 -20.96 17.68 -7.16
CA LYS A 120 -19.99 17.19 -6.16
C LYS A 120 -18.85 16.39 -6.79
N TYR A 121 -19.17 15.48 -7.72
CA TYR A 121 -18.21 14.54 -8.29
C TYR A 121 -17.70 14.93 -9.68
N ALA A 122 -18.17 16.05 -10.23
CA ALA A 122 -17.82 16.52 -11.56
C ALA A 122 -17.92 15.41 -12.63
N VAL A 123 -19.04 14.68 -12.60
CA VAL A 123 -19.39 13.66 -13.60
C VAL A 123 -20.38 14.24 -14.63
N ASP A 124 -20.49 13.62 -15.80
CA ASP A 124 -21.30 14.16 -16.89
C ASP A 124 -22.80 13.96 -16.67
N ASP A 125 -23.18 12.86 -16.01
CA ASP A 125 -24.56 12.50 -15.73
C ASP A 125 -24.70 11.75 -14.40
N VAL A 126 -25.88 11.85 -13.78
CA VAL A 126 -26.24 11.11 -12.56
C VAL A 126 -27.63 10.52 -12.71
N GLN A 127 -27.76 9.23 -12.41
CA GLN A 127 -29.01 8.47 -12.46
C GLN A 127 -29.21 7.67 -11.16
N TYR A 128 -30.36 7.02 -10.99
CA TYR A 128 -30.56 6.14 -9.84
C TYR A 128 -30.15 4.71 -10.13
N THR A 129 -29.68 3.98 -9.12
CA THR A 129 -29.24 2.58 -9.28
C THR A 129 -30.34 1.67 -9.80
N ASP A 130 -31.60 1.90 -9.43
CA ASP A 130 -32.76 1.18 -9.96
C ASP A 130 -33.02 1.43 -11.46
N GLU A 131 -32.38 2.43 -12.06
CA GLU A 131 -32.54 2.82 -13.47
C GLU A 131 -31.39 2.32 -14.36
N ILE A 132 -30.36 1.68 -13.81
CA ILE A 132 -29.10 1.35 -14.52
C ILE A 132 -29.33 0.56 -15.80
N ALA A 133 -30.13 -0.51 -15.76
CA ALA A 133 -30.40 -1.33 -16.94
C ALA A 133 -31.14 -0.53 -18.03
N SER A 134 -32.12 0.29 -17.66
CA SER A 134 -32.88 1.13 -18.60
C SER A 134 -31.97 2.15 -19.29
N VAL A 135 -31.10 2.82 -18.51
CA VAL A 135 -30.15 3.82 -19.02
C VAL A 135 -29.10 3.17 -19.92
N LEU A 136 -28.57 2.00 -19.55
CA LEU A 136 -27.62 1.30 -20.41
C LEU A 136 -28.29 0.79 -21.69
N THR A 137 -29.54 0.30 -21.64
CA THR A 137 -30.28 -0.09 -22.84
C THR A 137 -30.48 1.09 -23.79
N SER A 138 -30.86 2.27 -23.28
CA SER A 138 -31.06 3.46 -24.13
C SER A 138 -29.76 3.97 -24.78
N ARG A 139 -28.61 3.71 -24.15
CA ARG A 139 -27.28 4.03 -24.69
C ARG A 139 -26.73 2.97 -25.65
N SER A 140 -27.32 1.78 -25.66
CA SER A 140 -26.98 0.68 -26.59
C SER A 140 -25.47 0.38 -26.71
N PRO A 141 -24.77 0.11 -25.59
CA PRO A 141 -23.35 -0.26 -25.64
C PRO A 141 -23.18 -1.59 -26.38
N SER A 142 -22.09 -1.73 -27.14
CA SER A 142 -21.76 -2.98 -27.84
C SER A 142 -21.38 -4.09 -26.88
N VAL A 143 -20.63 -3.74 -25.83
CA VAL A 143 -20.20 -4.63 -24.75
C VAL A 143 -20.02 -3.84 -23.46
N LEU A 144 -20.37 -4.46 -22.34
CA LEU A 144 -20.04 -3.99 -21.00
C LEU A 144 -18.71 -4.60 -20.58
N LEU A 145 -17.73 -3.75 -20.29
CA LEU A 145 -16.45 -4.17 -19.71
C LEU A 145 -16.57 -4.14 -18.19
N THR A 146 -16.57 -5.32 -17.56
CA THR A 146 -16.72 -5.48 -16.10
C THR A 146 -15.39 -5.91 -15.47
N LEU A 147 -15.22 -5.56 -14.19
CA LEU A 147 -13.96 -5.82 -13.48
C LEU A 147 -13.96 -7.22 -12.88
N ARG A 148 -13.10 -8.11 -13.39
CA ARG A 148 -12.85 -9.41 -12.78
C ARG A 148 -11.37 -9.79 -12.94
N GLY A 149 -10.68 -9.96 -11.81
CA GLY A 149 -9.32 -10.47 -11.78
C GLY A 149 -8.88 -10.80 -10.37
N VAL A 150 -7.70 -11.40 -10.27
CA VAL A 150 -7.13 -11.87 -9.00
C VAL A 150 -6.13 -10.83 -8.52
N ASN A 151 -6.31 -10.34 -7.30
CA ASN A 151 -5.25 -9.61 -6.61
C ASN A 151 -4.15 -10.61 -6.25
N THR A 152 -2.95 -10.44 -6.83
CA THR A 152 -1.84 -11.40 -6.72
C THR A 152 -1.26 -11.51 -5.31
N ASP A 153 -1.48 -10.51 -4.47
CA ASP A 153 -1.00 -10.49 -3.09
C ASP A 153 -1.95 -11.23 -2.14
N SER A 154 -3.26 -10.97 -2.25
CA SER A 154 -4.27 -11.57 -1.37
C SER A 154 -4.87 -12.88 -1.91
N GLY A 155 -4.71 -13.16 -3.21
CA GLY A 155 -5.37 -14.26 -3.91
C GLY A 155 -6.89 -14.07 -4.09
N SER A 156 -7.43 -12.92 -3.68
CA SER A 156 -8.88 -12.63 -3.76
C SER A 156 -9.28 -12.15 -5.15
N ILE A 157 -10.51 -12.47 -5.55
CA ILE A 157 -11.08 -12.04 -6.84
C ILE A 157 -11.86 -10.74 -6.65
N CYS A 158 -11.63 -9.75 -7.51
CA CYS A 158 -12.43 -8.52 -7.54
C CYS A 158 -13.92 -8.83 -7.72
N ARG A 159 -14.77 -8.10 -6.99
CA ARG A 159 -16.22 -8.23 -7.15
C ARG A 159 -16.65 -7.67 -8.50
N GLU A 160 -17.09 -8.55 -9.39
CA GLU A 160 -17.64 -8.15 -10.69
C GLU A 160 -18.95 -7.39 -10.51
N ALA A 161 -19.14 -6.34 -11.32
CA ALA A 161 -20.37 -5.56 -11.30
C ALA A 161 -21.59 -6.43 -11.65
N SER A 162 -22.62 -6.38 -10.81
CA SER A 162 -23.85 -7.12 -10.99
C SER A 162 -25.06 -6.25 -10.67
N PHE A 163 -26.03 -6.19 -11.58
CA PHE A 163 -27.29 -5.47 -11.39
C PHE A 163 -28.45 -6.18 -12.07
N GLU A 164 -29.68 -5.88 -11.65
CA GLU A 164 -30.87 -6.48 -12.23
C GLU A 164 -30.97 -6.16 -13.73
N GLY A 165 -31.02 -7.21 -14.57
CA GLY A 165 -31.09 -7.08 -16.02
C GLY A 165 -29.75 -7.04 -16.75
N ILE A 166 -28.60 -7.17 -16.05
CA ILE A 166 -27.26 -7.21 -16.69
C ILE A 166 -27.13 -8.34 -17.72
N SER A 167 -27.85 -9.45 -17.54
CA SER A 167 -27.86 -10.60 -18.46
C SER A 167 -28.40 -10.30 -19.86
N LYS A 168 -29.03 -9.13 -20.06
CA LYS A 168 -29.50 -8.66 -21.38
C LYS A 168 -28.37 -8.05 -22.22
N PHE A 169 -27.21 -7.80 -21.62
CA PHE A 169 -26.07 -7.16 -22.26
C PHE A 169 -24.99 -8.19 -22.58
N ASN A 170 -24.21 -7.90 -23.61
CA ASN A 170 -22.95 -8.60 -23.82
C ASN A 170 -21.94 -8.11 -22.77
N VAL A 171 -21.37 -9.01 -21.98
CA VAL A 171 -20.43 -8.69 -20.90
C VAL A 171 -19.09 -9.33 -21.19
N ASN A 172 -18.02 -8.55 -21.08
CA ASN A 172 -16.64 -9.03 -21.13
C ASN A 172 -15.94 -8.63 -19.82
N ASN A 173 -15.49 -9.64 -19.09
CA ASN A 173 -14.85 -9.46 -17.78
C ASN A 173 -13.35 -9.79 -17.79
N THR A 174 -12.75 -9.98 -18.96
CA THR A 174 -11.33 -10.34 -19.08
C THR A 174 -10.46 -9.17 -19.52
N ILE A 175 -11.02 -8.20 -20.25
CA ILE A 175 -10.25 -7.07 -20.79
C ILE A 175 -9.98 -5.99 -19.74
N LEU A 176 -10.96 -5.64 -18.90
CA LEU A 176 -10.86 -4.43 -18.07
C LEU A 176 -9.77 -4.54 -16.99
N HIS A 177 -9.68 -5.68 -16.31
CA HIS A 177 -8.80 -5.86 -15.17
C HIS A 177 -7.32 -5.54 -15.45
N PRO A 178 -6.66 -6.13 -16.47
CA PRO A 178 -5.25 -5.81 -16.75
C PRO A 178 -5.05 -4.33 -17.08
N GLU A 179 -6.00 -3.69 -17.76
CA GLU A 179 -5.88 -2.30 -18.20
C GLU A 179 -6.06 -1.29 -17.06
N ILE A 180 -7.04 -1.52 -16.17
CA ILE A 180 -7.33 -0.61 -15.06
C ILE A 180 -6.31 -0.75 -13.92
N VAL A 181 -5.78 -1.95 -13.69
CA VAL A 181 -4.67 -2.19 -12.76
C VAL A 181 -3.44 -1.36 -13.13
N GLU A 182 -3.09 -1.32 -14.42
CA GLU A 182 -1.95 -0.52 -14.87
C GLU A 182 -2.22 0.99 -14.78
N CYS A 183 -3.47 1.42 -14.93
CA CYS A 183 -3.81 2.84 -14.75
C CYS A 183 -3.78 3.27 -13.27
N LEU A 184 -4.20 2.40 -12.36
CA LEU A 184 -4.15 2.58 -10.90
C LEU A 184 -2.71 2.74 -10.43
N PHE A 185 -1.84 1.84 -10.88
CA PHE A 185 -0.41 1.83 -10.61
C PHE A 185 0.32 3.17 -10.87
N GLU A 186 -0.10 3.94 -11.87
CA GLU A 186 0.54 5.21 -12.28
C GLU A 186 0.08 6.44 -11.46
N HIS A 187 -0.62 6.25 -10.34
CA HIS A 187 -1.29 7.31 -9.57
C HIS A 187 -0.73 7.49 -8.15
N TYR A 188 -0.39 8.73 -7.77
CA TYR A 188 0.20 9.06 -6.47
C TYR A 188 -0.46 10.30 -5.86
N CYS A 189 -0.60 10.35 -4.53
CA CYS A 189 -0.82 11.59 -3.78
C CYS A 189 -0.43 11.49 -2.29
N TYR A 190 -0.16 12.68 -1.72
CA TYR A 190 0.63 12.96 -0.52
C TYR A 190 -0.19 13.58 0.64
N SER A 191 0.41 13.59 1.84
CA SER A 191 0.28 14.56 2.96
C SER A 191 -0.75 14.35 4.10
N ARG A 192 -0.49 15.09 5.20
CA ARG A 192 -1.03 14.94 6.56
C ARG A 192 -2.42 15.57 6.77
N GLY A 193 -3.17 15.00 7.72
CA GLY A 193 -4.32 15.64 8.38
C GLY A 193 -5.69 15.18 7.87
N GLY A 194 -6.50 14.60 8.75
CA GLY A 194 -7.89 14.18 8.48
C GLY A 194 -8.10 12.70 8.16
N MET A 195 -7.10 11.85 8.40
CA MET A 195 -7.14 10.40 8.14
C MET A 195 -8.08 9.70 9.13
N ARG A 196 -9.20 9.19 8.64
CA ARG A 196 -10.20 8.46 9.44
C ARG A 196 -9.91 6.96 9.51
N HIS A 197 -9.26 6.42 8.49
CA HIS A 197 -8.84 5.03 8.41
C HIS A 197 -7.30 4.95 8.49
N SER A 198 -6.80 3.86 9.04
CA SER A 198 -5.42 3.43 8.80
C SER A 198 -5.38 2.63 7.50
N SER A 199 -4.26 2.66 6.78
CA SER A 199 -4.08 1.87 5.56
C SER A 199 -4.04 0.36 5.84
N TYR A 200 -3.62 -0.02 7.05
CA TYR A 200 -3.56 -1.38 7.56
C TYR A 200 -3.60 -1.37 9.10
N THR A 201 -3.67 -2.54 9.73
CA THR A 201 -3.57 -2.68 11.18
C THR A 201 -2.16 -2.30 11.64
N CYS A 202 -2.04 -1.27 12.48
CA CYS A 202 -0.74 -0.83 13.01
C CYS A 202 0.05 -1.98 13.66
N ILE A 203 1.34 -2.05 13.35
CA ILE A 203 2.29 -3.03 13.86
C ILE A 203 3.19 -2.31 14.87
N CYS A 204 3.00 -2.57 16.17
CA CYS A 204 3.74 -1.90 17.24
C CYS A 204 4.62 -2.90 18.00
N GLY A 205 5.59 -3.52 17.31
CA GLY A 205 6.47 -4.55 17.88
C GLY A 205 7.50 -3.97 18.85
N SER A 206 7.63 -4.55 20.04
CA SER A 206 8.68 -4.21 21.02
C SER A 206 9.44 -5.45 21.51
N GLY A 207 10.75 -5.33 21.69
CA GLY A 207 11.62 -6.46 22.02
C GLY A 207 11.53 -7.54 20.93
N GLU A 208 11.41 -8.81 21.32
CA GLU A 208 11.29 -9.94 20.39
C GLU A 208 10.14 -9.83 19.37
N ASN A 209 9.05 -9.13 19.70
CA ASN A 209 7.91 -8.94 18.79
C ASN A 209 8.28 -8.12 17.54
N SER A 210 9.40 -7.37 17.57
CA SER A 210 9.91 -6.70 16.38
C SER A 210 10.45 -7.66 15.30
N ALA A 211 10.64 -8.95 15.60
CA ALA A 211 10.93 -9.99 14.61
C ALA A 211 9.67 -10.59 13.96
N VAL A 212 8.47 -10.24 14.43
CA VAL A 212 7.19 -10.73 13.88
C VAL A 212 6.66 -9.71 12.88
N LEU A 213 6.85 -10.00 11.59
CA LEU A 213 6.72 -9.02 10.50
C LEU A 213 5.37 -8.29 10.48
N HIS A 214 4.26 -9.00 10.63
CA HIS A 214 2.90 -8.44 10.69
C HIS A 214 2.27 -8.61 12.08
N TYR A 215 3.01 -8.28 13.15
CA TYR A 215 2.48 -8.23 14.53
C TYR A 215 1.32 -7.22 14.66
N GLY A 216 0.53 -7.29 15.73
CA GLY A 216 -0.57 -6.34 15.97
C GLY A 216 -1.95 -6.78 15.47
N HIS A 217 -2.03 -7.86 14.69
CA HIS A 217 -3.31 -8.51 14.38
C HIS A 217 -3.98 -9.09 15.64
N ALA A 218 -5.24 -9.49 15.55
CA ALA A 218 -6.06 -9.90 16.71
C ALA A 218 -5.49 -11.06 17.56
N GLY A 219 -4.61 -11.91 16.99
CA GLY A 219 -3.96 -13.00 17.72
C GLY A 219 -2.69 -12.58 18.48
N ALA A 220 -2.18 -11.38 18.20
CA ALA A 220 -0.99 -10.80 18.81
C ALA A 220 -1.18 -9.26 18.88
N PRO A 221 -2.14 -8.77 19.69
CA PRO A 221 -2.87 -7.52 19.45
C PRO A 221 -2.17 -6.26 19.99
N ASN A 222 -0.84 -6.15 19.85
CA ASN A 222 -0.04 -5.04 20.39
C ASN A 222 -0.16 -4.86 21.92
N ASP A 223 -0.21 -5.94 22.67
CA ASP A 223 -0.47 -5.96 24.12
C ASP A 223 0.78 -6.14 25.00
N LYS A 224 1.98 -6.26 24.40
CA LYS A 224 3.24 -6.35 25.16
C LYS A 224 3.63 -5.00 25.76
N THR A 225 3.87 -4.98 27.07
CA THR A 225 4.50 -3.85 27.77
C THR A 225 5.93 -3.65 27.23
N ILE A 226 6.21 -2.44 26.73
CA ILE A 226 7.56 -2.02 26.33
C ILE A 226 8.48 -1.97 27.56
N GLN A 227 9.65 -2.59 27.48
CA GLN A 227 10.64 -2.63 28.56
C GLN A 227 11.86 -1.76 28.25
N ASP A 228 12.62 -1.42 29.30
CA ASP A 228 13.94 -0.79 29.13
C ASP A 228 14.86 -1.74 28.35
N GLY A 229 15.61 -1.18 27.39
CA GLY A 229 16.48 -1.95 26.50
C GLY A 229 15.80 -2.62 25.29
N ASP A 230 14.47 -2.59 25.18
CA ASP A 230 13.78 -3.09 23.99
C ASP A 230 14.14 -2.25 22.74
N MET A 231 14.29 -2.92 21.59
CA MET A 231 14.06 -2.27 20.30
C MET A 231 12.57 -2.22 20.00
N CYS A 232 12.11 -1.09 19.47
CA CYS A 232 10.78 -0.92 18.92
C CYS A 232 10.87 -0.90 17.39
N VAL A 233 9.99 -1.63 16.72
CA VAL A 233 9.74 -1.55 15.28
C VAL A 233 8.27 -1.20 15.11
N PHE A 234 8.03 0.07 14.80
CA PHE A 234 6.69 0.64 14.67
C PHE A 234 6.44 0.92 13.21
N ASP A 235 5.57 0.10 12.64
CA ASP A 235 5.18 0.13 11.24
C ASP A 235 3.70 0.54 11.20
N MET A 236 3.49 1.79 10.79
CA MET A 236 2.19 2.45 10.86
C MET A 236 1.97 3.42 9.70
N GLY A 237 0.83 3.23 9.02
CA GLY A 237 0.40 4.03 7.88
C GLY A 237 -1.04 4.53 8.04
N GLY A 238 -1.27 5.77 7.59
CA GLY A 238 -2.60 6.38 7.56
C GLY A 238 -3.16 6.43 6.15
N GLU A 239 -4.48 6.41 6.03
CA GLU A 239 -5.17 6.55 4.75
C GLU A 239 -5.95 7.89 4.69
N TYR A 240 -5.67 8.72 3.69
CA TYR A 240 -6.43 9.94 3.43
C TYR A 240 -7.18 9.81 2.11
N TYR A 241 -8.51 9.86 2.16
CA TYR A 241 -9.36 9.72 0.99
C TYR A 241 -9.01 8.48 0.13
N CYS A 242 -8.84 7.32 0.78
CA CYS A 242 -8.44 6.05 0.15
C CYS A 242 -6.98 5.97 -0.33
N PHE A 243 -6.14 6.99 -0.17
CA PHE A 243 -4.71 6.93 -0.50
C PHE A 243 -3.88 6.52 0.71
N ALA A 244 -3.06 5.48 0.53
CA ALA A 244 -2.26 4.89 1.58
C ALA A 244 -0.91 5.59 1.79
N SER A 245 -0.35 5.37 2.98
CA SER A 245 1.06 5.59 3.32
C SER A 245 1.55 4.37 4.08
N ASP A 246 2.85 4.06 4.02
CA ASP A 246 3.44 2.92 4.71
C ASP A 246 4.83 3.26 5.25
N ILE A 247 4.96 3.37 6.57
CA ILE A 247 6.19 3.89 7.18
C ILE A 247 6.52 3.07 8.42
N THR A 248 7.71 2.50 8.40
CA THR A 248 8.34 1.85 9.53
C THR A 248 9.44 2.72 10.16
N CYS A 249 9.37 2.87 11.49
CA CYS A 249 10.40 3.48 12.33
C CYS A 249 10.92 2.44 13.35
N SER A 250 12.23 2.25 13.36
CA SER A 250 12.92 1.46 14.39
C SER A 250 13.68 2.36 15.36
N PHE A 251 13.57 2.13 16.67
CA PHE A 251 14.25 2.94 17.69
C PHE A 251 14.36 2.21 19.04
N PRO A 252 15.32 2.56 19.91
CA PRO A 252 15.42 2.02 21.26
C PRO A 252 14.32 2.60 22.14
N ALA A 253 13.59 1.76 22.87
CA ALA A 253 12.48 2.17 23.71
C ALA A 253 12.83 3.26 24.73
N ASN A 254 14.06 3.21 25.26
CA ASN A 254 14.58 4.16 26.25
C ASN A 254 15.28 5.39 25.64
N GLY A 255 15.27 5.51 24.32
CA GLY A 255 15.85 6.64 23.60
C GLY A 255 17.37 6.64 23.45
N LYS A 256 18.07 5.55 23.80
CA LYS A 256 19.53 5.41 23.63
C LYS A 256 19.90 4.05 23.03
N PHE A 257 20.62 4.08 21.90
CA PHE A 257 21.05 2.85 21.26
C PHE A 257 22.20 2.20 22.04
N THR A 258 22.09 0.91 22.33
CA THR A 258 23.24 0.10 22.75
C THR A 258 24.19 -0.13 21.55
N PRO A 259 25.45 -0.55 21.78
CA PRO A 259 26.37 -0.86 20.68
C PRO A 259 25.82 -1.90 19.69
N ASP A 260 25.18 -2.97 20.18
CA ASP A 260 24.58 -4.00 19.33
C ASP A 260 23.36 -3.45 18.57
N GLN A 261 22.49 -2.66 19.22
CA GLN A 261 21.35 -2.03 18.55
C GLN A 261 21.80 -1.06 17.45
N LYS A 262 22.78 -0.21 17.75
CA LYS A 262 23.37 0.72 16.78
C LYS A 262 23.94 -0.03 15.58
N ALA A 263 24.68 -1.11 15.82
CA ALA A 263 25.31 -1.87 14.74
C ALA A 263 24.29 -2.46 13.75
N ILE A 264 23.22 -3.09 14.26
CA ILE A 264 22.15 -3.62 13.40
C ILE A 264 21.35 -2.50 12.74
N TYR A 265 21.05 -1.42 13.48
CA TYR A 265 20.33 -0.28 12.95
C TYR A 265 21.06 0.40 11.78
N GLU A 266 22.35 0.69 11.96
CA GLU A 266 23.18 1.32 10.91
C GLU A 266 23.37 0.39 9.70
N ALA A 267 23.36 -0.93 9.90
CA ALA A 267 23.40 -1.89 8.79
C ALA A 267 22.15 -1.80 7.90
N VAL A 268 20.96 -1.72 8.52
CA VAL A 268 19.70 -1.53 7.79
C VAL A 268 19.63 -0.13 7.16
N LEU A 269 20.10 0.91 7.86
CA LEU A 269 20.17 2.26 7.30
C LEU A 269 21.10 2.32 6.08
N ARG A 270 22.23 1.59 6.12
CA ARG A 270 23.17 1.50 4.99
C ARG A 270 22.50 0.88 3.77
N SER A 271 21.77 -0.23 3.92
CA SER A 271 21.11 -0.87 2.78
C SER A 271 19.94 -0.03 2.25
N CYS A 272 19.14 0.57 3.13
CA CYS A 272 18.05 1.48 2.76
C CYS A 272 18.56 2.64 1.88
N ARG A 273 19.61 3.34 2.34
CA ARG A 273 20.24 4.44 1.58
C ARG A 273 20.90 3.98 0.28
N ALA A 274 21.52 2.80 0.27
CA ALA A 274 22.15 2.26 -0.94
C ALA A 274 21.12 1.91 -2.01
N VAL A 275 20.00 1.27 -1.63
CA VAL A 275 18.88 1.00 -2.52
C VAL A 275 18.32 2.32 -3.06
N MET A 276 17.94 3.24 -2.17
CA MET A 276 17.41 4.56 -2.54
C MET A 276 18.32 5.32 -3.52
N SER A 277 19.64 5.28 -3.30
CA SER A 277 20.61 5.93 -4.19
C SER A 277 20.76 5.22 -5.55
N ALA A 278 20.45 3.93 -5.63
CA ALA A 278 20.53 3.14 -6.86
C ALA A 278 19.24 3.18 -7.69
N MET A 279 18.10 3.49 -7.07
CA MET A 279 16.80 3.56 -7.73
C MET A 279 16.76 4.65 -8.81
N LYS A 280 16.43 4.22 -10.03
CA LYS A 280 16.17 5.06 -11.21
C LYS A 280 15.46 4.21 -12.29
N PRO A 281 14.91 4.82 -13.35
CA PRO A 281 14.28 4.08 -14.43
C PRO A 281 15.20 3.00 -15.04
N GLY A 282 14.62 1.84 -15.33
CA GLY A 282 15.30 0.69 -15.92
C GLY A 282 16.05 -0.20 -14.92
N VAL A 283 16.12 0.15 -13.63
CA VAL A 283 16.69 -0.75 -12.61
C VAL A 283 15.72 -1.88 -12.31
N TRP A 284 16.22 -3.12 -12.21
CA TRP A 284 15.39 -4.27 -11.88
C TRP A 284 15.19 -4.38 -10.36
N TRP A 285 13.93 -4.44 -9.89
CA TRP A 285 13.65 -4.45 -8.43
C TRP A 285 14.27 -5.64 -7.67
N PRO A 286 14.30 -6.87 -8.22
CA PRO A 286 15.05 -7.98 -7.63
C PRO A 286 16.55 -7.72 -7.41
N ASP A 287 17.20 -6.91 -8.25
CA ASP A 287 18.61 -6.57 -8.03
C ASP A 287 18.79 -5.62 -6.84
N MET A 288 17.80 -4.79 -6.54
CA MET A 288 17.80 -3.96 -5.34
C MET A 288 17.65 -4.83 -4.08
N HIS A 289 16.81 -5.87 -4.12
CA HIS A 289 16.70 -6.84 -3.01
C HIS A 289 18.03 -7.53 -2.75
N ARG A 290 18.70 -8.03 -3.81
CA ARG A 290 20.03 -8.64 -3.70
C ARG A 290 21.11 -7.67 -3.22
N LEU A 291 21.00 -6.37 -3.58
CA LEU A 291 21.88 -5.32 -3.06
C LEU A 291 21.71 -5.17 -1.54
N ALA A 292 20.47 -5.14 -1.05
CA ALA A 292 20.18 -5.08 0.38
C ALA A 292 20.72 -6.32 1.11
N ASP A 293 20.44 -7.53 0.61
CA ASP A 293 20.97 -8.78 1.15
C ASP A 293 22.49 -8.76 1.29
N ARG A 294 23.20 -8.37 0.22
CA ARG A 294 24.66 -8.29 0.23
C ARG A 294 25.16 -7.33 1.30
N ILE A 295 24.57 -6.13 1.40
CA ILE A 295 24.97 -5.13 2.40
C ILE A 295 24.73 -5.65 3.82
N HIS A 296 23.60 -6.31 4.07
CA HIS A 296 23.32 -6.92 5.37
C HIS A 296 24.36 -7.97 5.72
N LEU A 297 24.72 -8.86 4.78
CA LEU A 297 25.75 -9.88 4.99
C LEU A 297 27.15 -9.28 5.23
N GLU A 298 27.51 -8.21 4.51
CA GLU A 298 28.76 -7.46 4.75
C GLU A 298 28.80 -6.88 6.17
N GLU A 299 27.72 -6.24 6.61
CA GLU A 299 27.65 -5.62 7.93
C GLU A 299 27.61 -6.65 9.06
N LEU A 300 26.84 -7.73 8.90
CA LEU A 300 26.82 -8.84 9.86
C LEU A 300 28.18 -9.55 9.95
N THR A 301 28.94 -9.58 8.85
CA THR A 301 30.34 -10.03 8.86
C THR A 301 31.24 -9.04 9.62
N ARG A 302 31.07 -7.73 9.40
CA ARG A 302 31.81 -6.67 10.12
C ARG A 302 31.54 -6.68 11.63
N ILE A 303 30.32 -7.02 12.04
CA ILE A 303 29.92 -7.18 13.45
C ILE A 303 30.49 -8.46 14.08
N GLY A 304 31.01 -9.39 13.26
CA GLY A 304 31.56 -10.67 13.70
C GLY A 304 30.51 -11.75 13.94
N LEU A 305 29.25 -11.50 13.55
CA LEU A 305 28.17 -12.48 13.62
C LEU A 305 28.32 -13.54 12.52
N LEU A 306 28.74 -13.09 11.34
CA LEU A 306 29.10 -13.95 10.21
C LEU A 306 30.62 -13.94 9.97
N THR A 307 31.14 -15.00 9.38
CA THR A 307 32.55 -15.13 8.99
C THR A 307 32.65 -15.79 7.62
N GLY A 308 33.69 -15.48 6.84
CA GLY A 308 33.92 -16.07 5.51
C GLY A 308 33.61 -15.12 4.35
N SER A 309 33.38 -15.69 3.16
CA SER A 309 33.14 -14.92 1.93
C SER A 309 31.67 -14.52 1.77
N VAL A 310 31.40 -13.22 1.66
CA VAL A 310 30.05 -12.70 1.38
C VAL A 310 29.51 -13.23 0.05
N ASP A 311 30.36 -13.41 -0.97
CA ASP A 311 29.91 -14.00 -2.25
C ASP A 311 29.40 -15.43 -2.07
N ALA A 312 30.04 -16.21 -1.21
CA ALA A 312 29.59 -17.56 -0.89
C ALA A 312 28.28 -17.54 -0.07
N MET A 313 28.12 -16.58 0.85
CA MET A 313 26.88 -16.39 1.62
C MET A 313 25.68 -16.05 0.71
N VAL A 314 25.89 -15.20 -0.31
CA VAL A 314 24.87 -14.85 -1.30
C VAL A 314 24.46 -16.08 -2.13
N GLN A 315 25.41 -16.92 -2.54
CA GLN A 315 25.14 -18.14 -3.31
C GLN A 315 24.28 -19.17 -2.56
N VAL A 316 24.34 -19.18 -1.22
CA VAL A 316 23.51 -20.05 -0.38
C VAL A 316 22.27 -19.34 0.18
N HIS A 317 21.93 -18.18 -0.37
CA HIS A 317 20.77 -17.37 0.02
C HIS A 317 20.72 -17.01 1.52
N LEU A 318 21.88 -16.76 2.13
CA LEU A 318 21.97 -16.49 3.56
C LEU A 318 21.27 -15.18 3.98
N GLY A 319 21.16 -14.20 3.06
CA GLY A 319 20.45 -12.94 3.30
C GLY A 319 19.00 -13.15 3.71
N ALA A 320 18.30 -14.10 3.07
CA ALA A 320 16.91 -14.43 3.35
C ALA A 320 16.65 -14.99 4.75
N VAL A 321 17.69 -15.42 5.48
CA VAL A 321 17.57 -15.81 6.90
C VAL A 321 17.34 -14.57 7.77
N PHE A 322 17.95 -13.45 7.40
CA PHE A 322 17.89 -12.18 8.15
C PHE A 322 16.85 -11.21 7.58
N MET A 323 16.52 -11.30 6.29
CA MET A 323 15.46 -10.54 5.63
C MET A 323 14.54 -11.49 4.85
N PRO A 324 13.58 -12.16 5.50
CA PRO A 324 12.76 -13.18 4.84
C PRO A 324 11.61 -12.63 4.00
N HIS A 325 11.35 -11.31 4.04
CA HIS A 325 10.34 -10.63 3.24
C HIS A 325 10.94 -9.95 2.01
N GLY A 326 10.09 -9.52 1.07
CA GLY A 326 10.54 -8.71 -0.06
C GLY A 326 11.10 -7.35 0.38
N LEU A 327 11.99 -6.76 -0.40
CA LEU A 327 12.62 -5.46 -0.08
C LEU A 327 11.61 -4.30 -0.01
N GLY A 328 10.48 -4.46 -0.68
CA GLY A 328 9.42 -3.47 -0.74
C GLY A 328 8.43 -3.79 -1.85
N HIS A 329 7.42 -2.95 -1.96
CA HIS A 329 6.26 -3.16 -2.80
C HIS A 329 5.72 -1.85 -3.35
N LEU A 330 4.77 -1.98 -4.27
CA LEU A 330 4.04 -0.83 -4.81
C LEU A 330 3.09 -0.28 -3.76
N LEU A 331 2.88 1.03 -3.78
CA LEU A 331 2.03 1.74 -2.82
C LEU A 331 1.12 2.74 -3.55
N GLY A 332 -0.17 2.74 -3.25
CA GLY A 332 -1.15 3.60 -3.91
C GLY A 332 -2.46 3.72 -3.15
N LEU A 333 -3.56 3.26 -3.75
CA LEU A 333 -4.86 3.18 -3.04
C LEU A 333 -4.90 2.01 -2.05
N ASP A 334 -4.18 0.94 -2.36
CA ASP A 334 -3.95 -0.17 -1.45
C ASP A 334 -2.51 -0.09 -0.94
N VAL A 335 -2.27 -0.53 0.31
CA VAL A 335 -0.91 -0.48 0.89
C VAL A 335 0.05 -1.39 0.10
N HIS A 336 -0.40 -2.60 -0.21
CA HIS A 336 0.19 -3.47 -1.22
C HIS A 336 -0.57 -3.24 -2.53
N ASP A 337 -0.11 -2.26 -3.32
CA ASP A 337 -0.81 -1.82 -4.52
C ASP A 337 -0.69 -2.82 -5.68
N VAL A 338 -1.63 -2.74 -6.61
CA VAL A 338 -1.77 -3.69 -7.71
C VAL A 338 -0.65 -3.55 -8.77
N GLY A 339 -0.54 -4.55 -9.65
CA GLY A 339 0.31 -4.43 -10.86
C GLY A 339 1.78 -4.82 -10.68
N GLY A 340 2.13 -5.51 -9.58
CA GLY A 340 3.48 -6.02 -9.36
C GLY A 340 3.88 -7.22 -10.21
N TYR A 341 2.90 -8.05 -10.60
CA TYR A 341 3.09 -9.22 -11.46
C TYR A 341 2.05 -9.26 -12.60
N PRO A 342 2.11 -8.33 -13.56
CA PRO A 342 1.32 -8.42 -14.78
C PRO A 342 1.78 -9.61 -15.63
N GLU A 343 1.01 -9.94 -16.68
CA GLU A 343 1.39 -10.99 -17.64
C GLU A 343 2.81 -10.74 -18.19
N GLY A 344 3.65 -11.80 -18.18
CA GLY A 344 5.04 -11.73 -18.62
C GLY A 344 6.05 -11.32 -17.54
N VAL A 345 5.61 -11.06 -16.30
CA VAL A 345 6.49 -10.82 -15.15
C VAL A 345 6.33 -11.98 -14.17
N ASP A 346 7.35 -12.83 -14.09
CA ASP A 346 7.33 -14.01 -13.23
C ASP A 346 7.90 -13.75 -11.84
N ARG A 347 7.37 -14.48 -10.86
CA ARG A 347 7.92 -14.52 -9.50
C ARG A 347 9.16 -15.39 -9.48
N ILE A 348 10.23 -14.89 -8.85
CA ILE A 348 11.49 -15.62 -8.71
C ILE A 348 11.36 -16.59 -7.54
N ASP A 349 11.53 -17.89 -7.80
CA ASP A 349 11.44 -18.96 -6.79
C ASP A 349 12.79 -19.16 -6.07
N GLU A 350 13.26 -18.11 -5.40
CA GLU A 350 14.46 -18.12 -4.54
C GLU A 350 14.08 -17.58 -3.14
N PRO A 351 14.73 -18.05 -2.04
CA PRO A 351 14.51 -17.50 -0.71
C PRO A 351 14.66 -15.97 -0.67
N GLY A 352 13.78 -15.28 0.06
CA GLY A 352 13.69 -13.82 0.05
C GLY A 352 12.95 -13.29 -1.19
N LEU A 353 13.50 -13.51 -2.38
CA LEU A 353 12.96 -13.00 -3.65
C LEU A 353 11.55 -13.49 -3.97
N GLN A 354 11.19 -14.72 -3.59
CA GLN A 354 9.83 -15.24 -3.75
C GLN A 354 8.78 -14.42 -2.99
N ARG A 355 9.20 -13.63 -1.99
CA ARG A 355 8.34 -12.75 -1.19
C ARG A 355 8.29 -11.31 -1.70
N LEU A 356 9.02 -10.97 -2.77
CA LEU A 356 8.85 -9.67 -3.43
C LEU A 356 7.41 -9.51 -3.94
N ARG A 357 6.86 -8.30 -3.85
CA ARG A 357 5.53 -8.02 -4.40
C ARG A 357 5.56 -7.51 -5.84
N THR A 358 6.76 -7.31 -6.39
CA THR A 358 6.98 -7.00 -7.80
C THR A 358 8.34 -7.52 -8.26
N ALA A 359 8.42 -8.02 -9.49
CA ALA A 359 9.69 -8.34 -10.16
C ALA A 359 9.92 -7.44 -11.39
N ARG A 360 9.25 -6.28 -11.43
CA ARG A 360 9.34 -5.34 -12.55
C ARG A 360 10.65 -4.55 -12.53
N HIS A 361 10.97 -3.98 -13.69
CA HIS A 361 11.92 -2.88 -13.76
C HIS A 361 11.22 -1.59 -13.34
N LEU A 362 11.97 -0.68 -12.71
CA LEU A 362 11.45 0.60 -12.26
C LEU A 362 11.18 1.51 -13.48
N GLU A 363 10.05 2.19 -13.47
CA GLU A 363 9.65 3.19 -14.46
C GLU A 363 9.31 4.50 -13.73
N PRO A 364 9.43 5.68 -14.37
CA PRO A 364 8.99 6.92 -13.76
C PRO A 364 7.54 6.83 -13.29
N ARG A 365 7.25 7.46 -12.14
CA ARG A 365 5.96 7.52 -11.46
C ARG A 365 5.52 6.27 -10.71
N MET A 366 6.30 5.19 -10.76
CA MET A 366 6.10 4.09 -9.81
C MET A 366 6.34 4.59 -8.39
N VAL A 367 5.48 4.17 -7.46
CA VAL A 367 5.60 4.50 -6.04
C VAL A 367 5.91 3.20 -5.32
N LEU A 368 6.98 3.19 -4.54
CA LEU A 368 7.44 2.01 -3.84
C LEU A 368 7.74 2.30 -2.37
N THR A 369 7.53 1.30 -1.54
CA THR A 369 8.21 1.20 -0.24
C THR A 369 9.65 0.72 -0.46
N VAL A 370 10.58 1.27 0.32
CA VAL A 370 11.96 0.78 0.45
C VAL A 370 12.17 0.39 1.90
N GLU A 371 11.99 -0.89 2.21
CA GLU A 371 11.80 -1.37 3.59
C GLU A 371 12.78 -2.48 4.01
N PRO A 372 14.10 -2.40 3.76
CA PRO A 372 15.00 -3.45 4.21
C PRO A 372 14.92 -3.64 5.72
N GLY A 373 15.14 -4.88 6.17
CA GLY A 373 15.19 -5.19 7.59
C GLY A 373 16.13 -6.34 7.92
N ILE A 374 16.61 -6.37 9.16
CA ILE A 374 17.38 -7.48 9.73
C ILE A 374 16.64 -7.96 10.97
N TYR A 375 16.32 -9.26 11.01
CA TYR A 375 15.61 -9.90 12.11
C TYR A 375 16.34 -11.14 12.59
N PHE A 376 16.18 -11.45 13.87
CA PHE A 376 16.69 -12.66 14.50
C PHE A 376 15.52 -13.61 14.81
N ILE A 377 15.08 -14.32 13.76
CA ILE A 377 13.91 -15.22 13.81
C ILE A 377 14.39 -16.65 14.09
N ASP A 378 14.00 -17.18 15.25
CA ASP A 378 14.58 -18.43 15.77
C ASP A 378 14.49 -19.60 14.81
N HIS A 379 13.32 -19.84 14.23
CA HIS A 379 13.14 -20.96 13.30
C HIS A 379 14.04 -20.86 12.05
N LEU A 380 14.18 -19.67 11.46
CA LEU A 380 15.03 -19.47 10.29
C LEU A 380 16.52 -19.61 10.64
N LEU A 381 16.92 -19.11 11.81
CA LEU A 381 18.28 -19.27 12.33
C LEU A 381 18.59 -20.74 12.61
N ASP A 382 17.66 -21.47 13.23
CA ASP A 382 17.84 -22.89 13.57
C ASP A 382 17.95 -23.76 12.31
N GLU A 383 17.12 -23.50 11.29
CA GLU A 383 17.23 -24.15 9.98
C GLU A 383 18.60 -23.87 9.33
N ALA A 384 19.05 -22.62 9.32
CA ALA A 384 20.35 -22.26 8.75
C ALA A 384 21.53 -22.88 9.53
N LEU A 385 21.41 -23.01 10.86
CA LEU A 385 22.41 -23.63 11.73
C LEU A 385 22.44 -25.17 11.61
N ALA A 386 21.36 -25.78 11.11
CA ALA A 386 21.27 -27.22 10.84
C ALA A 386 21.83 -27.59 9.45
N ASP A 387 21.89 -26.64 8.53
CA ASP A 387 22.41 -26.83 7.18
C ASP A 387 23.94 -26.60 7.11
N PRO A 388 24.78 -27.59 6.79
CA PRO A 388 26.23 -27.41 6.67
C PRO A 388 26.66 -26.34 5.65
N ALA A 389 25.86 -26.09 4.61
CA ALA A 389 26.16 -25.08 3.59
C ALA A 389 26.00 -23.65 4.11
N ARG A 390 25.20 -23.44 5.17
CA ARG A 390 24.93 -22.12 5.78
C ARG A 390 25.56 -21.98 7.15
N SER A 391 25.50 -23.02 7.98
CA SER A 391 25.98 -23.01 9.37
C SER A 391 27.48 -22.71 9.52
N CYS A 392 28.28 -22.99 8.49
CA CYS A 392 29.72 -22.69 8.47
C CYS A 392 30.04 -21.19 8.52
N PHE A 393 29.09 -20.33 8.15
CA PHE A 393 29.27 -18.88 8.19
C PHE A 393 28.97 -18.26 9.56
N PHE A 394 28.27 -18.96 10.46
CA PHE A 394 27.81 -18.39 11.73
C PHE A 394 28.85 -18.49 12.85
N ASN A 395 29.11 -17.36 13.50
CA ASN A 395 29.72 -17.35 14.83
C ASN A 395 28.62 -17.57 15.88
N ARG A 396 28.47 -18.81 16.36
CA ARG A 396 27.39 -19.20 17.29
C ARG A 396 27.42 -18.45 18.62
N GLU A 397 28.60 -18.14 19.13
CA GLU A 397 28.75 -17.39 20.39
C GLU A 397 28.22 -15.96 20.25
N VAL A 398 28.58 -15.29 19.14
CA VAL A 398 28.08 -13.95 18.84
C VAL A 398 26.58 -13.98 18.55
N LEU A 399 26.11 -14.94 17.74
CA LEU A 399 24.68 -15.08 17.41
C LEU A 399 23.82 -15.25 18.67
N GLN A 400 24.28 -15.99 19.67
CA GLN A 400 23.51 -16.21 20.90
C GLN A 400 23.19 -14.90 21.63
N ARG A 401 24.03 -13.87 21.50
CA ARG A 401 23.79 -12.52 22.05
C ARG A 401 22.64 -11.79 21.37
N PHE A 402 22.35 -12.11 20.11
CA PHE A 402 21.28 -11.50 19.31
C PHE A 402 19.99 -12.33 19.29
N ARG A 403 19.95 -13.51 19.92
CA ARG A 403 18.69 -14.22 20.17
C ARG A 403 17.78 -13.34 21.03
N ALA A 404 16.49 -13.28 20.67
CA ALA A 404 15.50 -12.38 21.27
C ALA A 404 15.79 -10.86 21.13
N PHE A 405 16.78 -10.45 20.31
CA PHE A 405 16.96 -9.04 19.94
C PHE A 405 15.70 -8.47 19.26
N GLY A 406 14.99 -9.33 18.53
CA GLY A 406 13.88 -8.94 17.67
C GLY A 406 14.42 -8.58 16.27
N GLY A 407 14.22 -7.35 15.82
CA GLY A 407 14.76 -6.87 14.56
C GLY A 407 14.70 -5.37 14.37
N VAL A 408 15.11 -4.94 13.18
CA VAL A 408 15.08 -3.56 12.71
C VAL A 408 14.52 -3.56 11.29
N ARG A 409 13.59 -2.65 11.01
CA ARG A 409 13.14 -2.27 9.66
C ARG A 409 13.14 -0.75 9.52
N ILE A 410 13.63 -0.27 8.38
CA ILE A 410 13.56 1.15 8.02
C ILE A 410 12.84 1.20 6.69
N GLU A 411 11.69 1.86 6.66
CA GLU A 411 10.83 1.90 5.49
C GLU A 411 10.52 3.33 5.09
N GLU A 412 10.74 3.59 3.81
CA GLU A 412 10.54 4.87 3.15
C GLU A 412 9.58 4.72 1.97
N ASP A 413 8.65 5.66 1.85
CA ASP A 413 7.85 5.84 0.65
C ASP A 413 8.65 6.67 -0.35
N VAL A 414 8.83 6.18 -1.56
CA VAL A 414 9.52 6.89 -2.64
C VAL A 414 8.74 6.83 -3.95
N VAL A 415 8.89 7.87 -4.77
CA VAL A 415 8.42 7.87 -6.16
C VAL A 415 9.59 7.86 -7.12
N VAL A 416 9.59 6.97 -8.10
CA VAL A 416 10.61 6.92 -9.15
C VAL A 416 10.42 8.14 -10.07
N THR A 417 11.50 8.89 -10.31
CA THR A 417 11.52 10.05 -11.21
C THR A 417 12.25 9.70 -12.51
N ASP A 418 12.31 10.64 -13.46
CA ASP A 418 13.00 10.41 -14.73
C ASP A 418 14.50 10.09 -14.58
N THR A 419 15.12 10.51 -13.47
CA THR A 419 16.58 10.38 -13.24
C THR A 419 16.94 9.65 -11.96
N GLY A 420 15.98 9.27 -11.12
CA GLY A 420 16.24 8.71 -9.80
C GLY A 420 14.96 8.40 -9.02
N MET A 421 14.88 8.89 -7.78
CA MET A 421 13.68 8.86 -6.96
C MET A 421 13.49 10.20 -6.21
N GLU A 422 12.27 10.45 -5.75
CA GLU A 422 11.94 11.47 -4.76
C GLU A 422 11.45 10.78 -3.48
N LEU A 423 12.03 11.17 -2.34
CA LEU A 423 11.66 10.67 -1.03
C LEU A 423 10.43 11.41 -0.49
N LEU A 424 9.42 10.66 -0.09
CA LEU A 424 8.14 11.18 0.38
C LEU A 424 8.12 11.23 1.91
N THR A 425 8.73 10.22 2.54
CA THR A 425 8.85 10.09 3.99
C THR A 425 9.81 11.11 4.58
N CYS A 426 9.46 11.67 5.74
CA CYS A 426 10.30 12.62 6.46
C CYS A 426 10.23 12.34 7.97
N VAL A 427 11.11 11.47 8.44
CA VAL A 427 11.28 11.11 9.86
C VAL A 427 12.77 11.03 10.22
N PRO A 428 13.14 11.06 11.52
CA PRO A 428 14.53 10.84 11.96
C PRO A 428 15.08 9.48 11.52
N ARG A 429 16.30 9.43 10.96
CA ARG A 429 16.88 8.17 10.43
C ARG A 429 18.30 7.87 10.87
N THR A 430 19.12 8.87 11.18
CA THR A 430 20.41 8.60 11.82
C THR A 430 20.21 8.32 13.30
N VAL A 431 21.13 7.57 13.91
CA VAL A 431 21.12 7.34 15.37
C VAL A 431 21.03 8.66 16.13
N GLU A 432 21.80 9.67 15.72
CA GLU A 432 21.79 11.00 16.33
C GLU A 432 20.42 11.67 16.22
N GLU A 433 19.79 11.67 15.04
CA GLU A 433 18.47 12.25 14.83
C GLU A 433 17.39 11.54 15.67
N VAL A 434 17.43 10.20 15.74
CA VAL A 434 16.47 9.42 16.54
C VAL A 434 16.64 9.73 18.03
N GLU A 435 17.86 9.67 18.55
CA GLU A 435 18.12 9.98 19.96
C GLU A 435 17.76 11.44 20.30
N ALA A 436 18.06 12.39 19.41
CA ALA A 436 17.70 13.80 19.59
C ALA A 436 16.18 13.99 19.59
N CYS A 437 15.46 13.34 18.68
CA CYS A 437 14.00 13.37 18.61
C CYS A 437 13.37 12.83 19.90
N MET A 438 13.84 11.67 20.38
CA MET A 438 13.31 11.05 21.59
C MET A 438 13.64 11.83 22.87
N ALA A 439 14.74 12.59 22.89
CA ALA A 439 15.12 13.45 24.00
C ALA A 439 14.39 14.81 24.02
N GLY A 440 13.67 15.17 22.95
CA GLY A 440 13.01 16.46 22.81
C GLY A 440 12.00 16.75 23.92
N GLN A 441 12.14 17.90 24.58
CA GLN A 441 11.24 18.33 25.67
C GLN A 441 9.96 19.01 25.15
N ASP A 442 10.02 19.62 23.96
CA ASP A 442 8.88 20.28 23.35
C ASP A 442 7.95 19.26 22.69
N LYS A 443 7.00 18.75 23.48
CA LYS A 443 5.87 17.99 22.95
C LYS A 443 4.88 18.96 22.32
N ALA A 444 5.13 19.34 21.06
CA ALA A 444 4.25 20.22 20.27
C ALA A 444 2.79 19.72 20.20
N PHE A 445 2.59 18.43 20.46
CA PHE A 445 1.27 17.80 20.60
C PHE A 445 1.16 17.07 21.95
N ALA A 446 0.31 17.59 22.85
CA ALA A 446 -0.02 16.98 24.13
C ALA A 446 -1.56 16.90 24.27
N PRO A 447 -2.19 15.77 23.91
CA PRO A 447 -3.66 15.67 23.86
C PRO A 447 -4.32 15.73 25.25
N PHE A 448 -3.57 15.42 26.31
CA PHE A 448 -4.00 15.55 27.69
C PHE A 448 -2.86 16.15 28.52
N SER A 449 -2.93 17.45 28.83
CA SER A 449 -2.23 17.97 30.00
C SER A 449 -3.04 17.55 31.22
N GLY A 450 -2.54 16.60 32.01
CA GLY A 450 -3.10 16.30 33.32
C GLY A 450 -3.18 17.57 34.19
N PRO A 451 -4.04 17.61 35.24
CA PRO A 451 -4.00 18.73 36.17
C PRO A 451 -2.58 18.85 36.74
N LYS A 452 -2.02 20.06 36.64
CA LYS A 452 -0.69 20.40 37.17
C LYS A 452 -0.59 20.16 38.67
#